data_AF-U2R722-F1
#
_entry.id   AF-U2R722-F1
#
_cell.length_a   1.000
_cell.length_b   1.000
_cell.length_c   1.000
_cell.angle_alpha   90.00
_cell.angle_beta   90.00
_cell.angle_gamma   90.00
#
_symmetry.space_group_name_H-M   'P 1'
#
loop_
_entity.id
_entity.type
_entity.pdbx_description
1 polymer ?
#
loop_
_entity_poly.entity_id
_entity_poly.type
_entity_poly.pdbx_seq_one_letter_code
_entity_poly.pdbx_strand_id
1 'polypeptide(L)'
;MDRDQFEEQTHCVTVHYRGSGLDVDVVPVLYEGEANDIGYLIKKYTGDRLKTSTRLHLDFIGGRRKTYGLEFLELIRLTKWWKRQIITRADPDFKFKSFMIELIWAHLADSGVPLSDYPRALEAFFEWIVKTGLDKRIAFTDYTPASDFPKRGSAPIDILDPVNTENNVAIRYDSVGRDKIVDAAASAYDALTDARFATTKGRAVDGWQEILGPTFKG
;
A
#
# COMPACT_ATOMS: atom_id res chain seq x y z
N MET A 1 -8.91 28.54 16.46
CA MET A 1 -9.02 27.09 16.23
C MET A 1 -9.93 26.58 17.32
N ASP A 2 -11.10 26.08 16.94
CA ASP A 2 -12.13 25.65 17.88
C ASP A 2 -11.99 24.15 18.15
N ARG A 3 -12.46 23.69 19.32
CA ARG A 3 -12.29 22.29 19.76
C ARG A 3 -12.98 21.28 18.85
N ASP A 4 -14.02 21.70 18.14
CA ASP A 4 -14.77 20.91 17.16
C ASP A 4 -14.02 20.69 15.84
N GLN A 5 -12.82 21.28 15.68
CA GLN A 5 -11.91 21.00 14.57
C GLN A 5 -10.98 19.80 14.83
N PHE A 6 -11.08 19.17 15.99
CA PHE A 6 -10.23 18.04 16.39
C PHE A 6 -11.08 16.78 16.55
N GLU A 7 -10.73 15.71 15.85
CA GLU A 7 -11.32 14.39 16.00
C GLU A 7 -10.26 13.40 16.49
N GLU A 8 -10.48 12.81 17.66
CA GLU A 8 -9.54 11.80 18.20
C GLU A 8 -9.80 10.42 17.58
N GLN A 9 -8.81 9.90 16.85
CA GLN A 9 -8.82 8.56 16.28
C GLN A 9 -8.11 7.55 17.21
N THR A 10 -7.97 6.30 16.76
CA THR A 10 -7.27 5.24 17.53
C THR A 10 -5.78 5.51 17.73
N HIS A 11 -5.11 6.09 16.72
CA HIS A 11 -3.65 6.30 16.71
C HIS A 11 -3.24 7.73 16.30
N CYS A 12 -4.19 8.62 16.10
CA CYS A 12 -3.93 10.01 15.71
C CYS A 12 -5.04 10.93 16.22
N VAL A 13 -4.82 12.23 16.05
CA VAL A 13 -5.86 13.25 16.13
C VAL A 13 -5.96 13.88 14.75
N THR A 14 -7.13 13.81 14.13
CA THR A 14 -7.43 14.47 12.87
C THR A 14 -7.76 15.94 13.16
N VAL A 15 -7.12 16.86 12.42
CA VAL A 15 -7.36 18.30 12.49
C VAL A 15 -8.04 18.74 11.20
N HIS A 16 -9.28 19.23 11.30
CA HIS A 16 -10.10 19.69 10.18
C HIS A 16 -9.88 21.18 9.90
N TYR A 17 -9.21 21.51 8.79
CA TYR A 17 -8.98 22.89 8.37
C TYR A 17 -10.15 23.42 7.55
N ARG A 18 -11.10 24.11 8.20
CA ARG A 18 -12.31 24.66 7.57
C ARG A 18 -12.04 25.58 6.36
N GLY A 19 -10.95 26.35 6.40
CA GLY A 19 -10.62 27.30 5.33
C GLY A 19 -10.13 26.64 4.04
N SER A 20 -9.38 25.54 4.14
CA SER A 20 -8.81 24.82 2.99
C SER A 20 -9.59 23.55 2.63
N GLY A 21 -10.45 23.06 3.53
CA GLY A 21 -11.11 21.75 3.41
C GLY A 21 -10.16 20.56 3.55
N LEU A 22 -8.97 20.77 4.11
CA LEU A 22 -7.98 19.71 4.33
C LEU A 22 -8.11 19.13 5.73
N ASP A 23 -7.99 17.81 5.81
CA ASP A 23 -7.85 17.10 7.07
C ASP A 23 -6.40 16.67 7.25
N VAL A 24 -5.85 16.91 8.44
CA VAL A 24 -4.47 16.55 8.79
C VAL A 24 -4.48 15.60 9.97
N ASP A 25 -4.04 14.37 9.74
CA ASP A 25 -3.85 13.39 10.80
C ASP A 25 -2.52 13.60 11.52
N VAL A 26 -2.58 13.95 12.80
CA VAL A 26 -1.41 14.09 13.68
C VAL A 26 -1.23 12.81 14.48
N VAL A 27 -0.21 12.03 14.13
CA VAL A 27 0.12 10.75 14.78
C VAL A 27 1.19 11.00 15.86
N PRO A 28 0.88 10.87 17.17
CA PRO A 28 1.87 11.04 18.22
C PRO A 28 2.85 9.86 18.25
N VAL A 29 4.14 10.18 18.25
CA VAL A 29 5.23 9.21 18.43
C VAL A 29 5.94 9.57 19.74
N LEU A 30 5.96 8.64 20.68
CA LEU A 30 6.79 8.77 21.89
C LEU A 30 8.25 8.55 21.49
N TYR A 31 9.03 9.61 21.49
CA TYR A 31 10.44 9.60 21.16
C TYR A 31 11.29 9.67 22.43
N GLU A 32 12.20 8.71 22.60
CA GLU A 32 13.02 8.56 23.82
C GLU A 32 14.52 8.82 23.54
N GLY A 33 14.86 9.43 22.39
CA GLY A 33 16.24 9.82 22.04
C GLY A 33 17.00 8.83 21.15
N GLU A 34 16.33 7.79 20.65
CA GLU A 34 16.91 6.78 19.78
C GLU A 34 17.35 7.34 18.41
N ALA A 35 18.43 6.80 17.85
CA ALA A 35 18.87 7.22 16.52
C ALA A 35 17.80 6.94 15.44
N ASN A 36 17.87 7.68 14.33
CA ASN A 36 16.96 7.55 13.19
C ASN A 36 15.49 7.83 13.52
N ASP A 37 15.20 8.69 14.50
CA ASP A 37 13.85 9.05 14.92
C ASP A 37 13.00 7.82 15.24
N ILE A 38 13.63 6.77 15.78
CA ILE A 38 12.94 5.59 16.26
C ILE A 38 12.15 5.98 17.50
N GLY A 39 10.87 5.63 17.50
CA GLY A 39 9.99 5.86 18.64
C GLY A 39 8.83 4.88 18.66
N TYR A 40 7.85 5.18 19.50
CA TYR A 40 6.72 4.28 19.74
C TYR A 40 5.40 4.97 19.47
N LEU A 41 4.59 4.38 18.59
CA LEU A 41 3.16 4.67 18.55
C LEU A 41 2.51 4.03 19.77
N ILE A 42 1.70 4.81 20.48
CA ILE A 42 0.96 4.31 21.65
C ILE A 42 -0.46 4.00 21.22
N LYS A 43 -0.88 2.74 21.34
CA LYS A 43 -2.26 2.37 21.06
C LYS A 43 -3.17 2.97 22.14
N LYS A 44 -4.10 3.85 21.76
CA LYS A 44 -4.94 4.63 22.69
C LYS A 44 -5.59 3.81 23.80
N TYR A 45 -6.13 2.64 23.48
CA TYR A 45 -6.92 1.84 24.42
C TYR A 45 -6.13 0.84 25.24
N THR A 46 -4.98 0.36 24.74
CA THR A 46 -4.19 -0.68 25.41
C THR A 46 -2.91 -0.15 26.04
N GLY A 47 -2.43 1.01 25.58
CA GLY A 47 -1.12 1.55 25.97
C GLY A 47 0.06 0.82 25.31
N ASP A 48 -0.20 -0.19 24.46
CA ASP A 48 0.87 -0.94 23.80
C ASP A 48 1.77 0.00 22.99
N ARG A 49 3.07 -0.22 23.09
CA ARG A 49 4.09 0.48 22.33
C ARG A 49 4.36 -0.28 21.03
N LEU A 50 4.13 0.38 19.90
CA LEU A 50 4.51 -0.13 18.58
C LEU A 50 5.72 0.65 18.07
N LYS A 51 6.89 -0.01 18.03
CA LYS A 51 8.12 0.57 17.47
C LYS A 51 7.90 0.98 16.01
N THR A 52 8.31 2.20 15.67
CA THR A 52 8.23 2.77 14.32
C THR A 52 9.37 3.77 14.08
N SER A 53 9.61 4.12 12.82
CA SER A 53 10.38 5.32 12.44
C SER A 53 9.87 5.83 11.09
N THR A 54 9.18 6.97 11.12
CA THR A 54 8.71 7.65 9.89
C THR A 54 9.89 7.99 8.99
N ARG A 55 11.03 8.40 9.58
CA ARG A 55 12.25 8.71 8.84
C ARG A 55 12.74 7.49 8.07
N LEU A 56 12.87 6.33 8.72
CA LEU A 56 13.34 5.12 8.05
C LEU A 56 12.35 4.60 7.01
N HIS A 57 11.04 4.79 7.20
CA HIS A 57 10.04 4.51 6.16
C HIS A 57 10.19 5.43 4.93
N LEU A 58 10.44 6.72 5.16
CA LEU A 58 10.71 7.68 4.08
C LEU A 58 12.03 7.35 3.36
N ASP A 59 13.08 6.99 4.10
CA ASP A 59 14.36 6.57 3.54
C ASP A 59 14.21 5.27 2.75
N PHE A 60 13.38 4.32 3.20
CA PHE A 60 13.08 3.08 2.51
C PHE A 60 12.47 3.33 1.12
N ILE A 61 11.41 4.13 1.05
CA ILE A 61 10.74 4.49 -0.22
C ILE A 61 11.64 5.40 -1.07
N GLY A 62 12.33 6.35 -0.44
CA GLY A 62 13.26 7.27 -1.09
C GLY A 62 14.46 6.57 -1.71
N GLY A 63 14.96 5.51 -1.06
CA GLY A 63 15.99 4.61 -1.58
C GLY A 63 15.54 3.93 -2.86
N ARG A 64 14.35 3.28 -2.86
CA ARG A 64 13.78 2.67 -4.07
C ARG A 64 13.55 3.68 -5.19
N ARG A 65 13.07 4.90 -4.88
CA ARG A 65 12.97 5.98 -5.87
C ARG A 65 14.31 6.31 -6.51
N LYS A 66 15.39 6.39 -5.72
CA LYS A 66 16.74 6.66 -6.25
C LYS A 66 17.25 5.52 -7.14
N THR A 67 16.93 4.28 -6.79
CA THR A 67 17.37 3.08 -7.52
C THR A 67 16.55 2.85 -8.80
N TYR A 68 15.23 2.98 -8.73
CA TYR A 68 14.30 2.55 -9.79
C TYR A 68 13.62 3.71 -10.52
N GLY A 69 13.92 4.96 -10.17
CA GLY A 69 13.39 6.13 -10.86
C GLY A 69 12.05 6.63 -10.34
N LEU A 70 11.45 7.56 -11.09
CA LEU A 70 10.16 8.16 -10.77
C LEU A 70 9.00 7.20 -11.06
N GLU A 71 9.21 6.29 -12.00
CA GLU A 71 8.29 5.25 -12.45
C GLU A 71 7.79 4.40 -11.28
N PHE A 72 8.67 4.09 -10.32
CA PHE A 72 8.30 3.43 -9.07
C PHE A 72 7.19 4.18 -8.30
N LEU A 73 7.33 5.50 -8.16
CA LEU A 73 6.33 6.32 -7.46
C LEU A 73 5.06 6.51 -8.29
N GLU A 74 5.18 6.58 -9.61
CA GLU A 74 4.06 6.73 -10.52
C GLU A 74 3.19 5.47 -10.53
N LEU A 75 3.79 4.29 -10.55
CA LEU A 75 3.09 3.00 -10.43
C LEU A 75 2.38 2.84 -9.08
N ILE A 76 3.02 3.26 -7.99
CA ILE A 76 2.37 3.33 -6.66
C ILE A 76 1.14 4.25 -6.72
N ARG A 77 1.25 5.44 -7.34
CA ARG A 77 0.13 6.38 -7.49
C ARG A 77 -1.00 5.81 -8.34
N LEU A 78 -0.68 5.19 -9.48
CA LEU A 78 -1.65 4.53 -10.36
C LEU A 78 -2.40 3.40 -9.62
N THR A 79 -1.69 2.60 -8.83
CA THR A 79 -2.31 1.51 -8.07
C THR A 79 -3.18 2.04 -6.92
N LYS A 80 -2.75 3.11 -6.24
CA LYS A 80 -3.58 3.80 -5.23
C LYS A 80 -4.82 4.44 -5.85
N TRP A 81 -4.71 4.93 -7.09
CA TRP A 81 -5.84 5.43 -7.87
C TRP A 81 -6.80 4.31 -8.22
N TRP A 82 -6.33 3.17 -8.73
CA TRP A 82 -7.14 1.98 -8.99
C TRP A 82 -7.93 1.54 -7.75
N LYS A 83 -7.26 1.43 -6.59
CA LYS A 83 -7.93 1.17 -5.31
C LYS A 83 -9.07 2.16 -5.06
N ARG A 84 -8.83 3.46 -5.28
CA ARG A 84 -9.85 4.50 -5.11
C ARG A 84 -11.02 4.31 -6.07
N GLN A 85 -10.79 3.89 -7.32
CA GLN A 85 -11.84 3.58 -8.28
C GLN A 85 -12.74 2.47 -7.77
N ILE A 86 -12.18 1.39 -7.22
CA ILE A 86 -12.96 0.29 -6.61
C ILE A 86 -13.83 0.83 -5.46
N ILE A 87 -13.23 1.56 -4.53
CA ILE A 87 -13.94 2.11 -3.36
C ILE A 87 -15.10 3.01 -3.78
N THR A 88 -14.88 3.84 -4.80
CA THR A 88 -15.88 4.84 -5.22
C THR A 88 -16.98 4.24 -6.08
N ARG A 89 -16.70 3.17 -6.84
CA ARG A 89 -17.60 2.66 -7.89
C ARG A 89 -18.25 1.32 -7.57
N ALA A 90 -17.63 0.49 -6.73
CA ALA A 90 -18.02 -0.91 -6.56
C ALA A 90 -18.16 -1.33 -5.10
N ASP A 91 -17.14 -1.12 -4.27
CA ASP A 91 -17.12 -1.60 -2.88
C ASP A 91 -16.57 -0.52 -1.94
N PRO A 92 -17.43 0.32 -1.33
CA PRO A 92 -17.02 1.36 -0.37
C PRO A 92 -16.24 0.82 0.85
N ASP A 93 -16.42 -0.46 1.18
CA ASP A 93 -15.75 -1.13 2.28
C ASP A 93 -14.46 -1.83 1.86
N PHE A 94 -14.06 -1.72 0.59
CA PHE A 94 -12.81 -2.29 0.09
C PHE A 94 -11.60 -1.69 0.80
N LYS A 95 -10.82 -2.54 1.46
CA LYS A 95 -9.60 -2.14 2.16
C LYS A 95 -8.40 -2.66 1.42
N PHE A 96 -7.48 -1.75 1.10
CA PHE A 96 -6.13 -2.09 0.67
C PHE A 96 -5.20 -0.95 1.10
N LYS A 97 -4.43 -1.17 2.16
CA LYS A 97 -3.65 -0.09 2.80
C LYS A 97 -2.62 0.44 1.80
N SER A 98 -2.51 1.75 1.68
CA SER A 98 -1.53 2.38 0.77
C SER A 98 -0.11 1.91 1.02
N PHE A 99 0.26 1.72 2.29
CA PHE A 99 1.59 1.21 2.64
C PHE A 99 1.79 -0.25 2.20
N MET A 100 0.74 -1.09 2.18
CA MET A 100 0.87 -2.44 1.59
C MET A 100 1.13 -2.37 0.09
N ILE A 101 0.44 -1.48 -0.64
CA ILE A 101 0.68 -1.24 -2.07
C ILE A 101 2.14 -0.82 -2.31
N GLU A 102 2.64 0.12 -1.49
CA GLU A 102 4.02 0.60 -1.56
C GLU A 102 5.04 -0.54 -1.31
N LEU A 103 4.79 -1.40 -0.32
CA LEU A 103 5.67 -2.55 -0.03
C LEU A 103 5.59 -3.66 -1.08
N ILE A 104 4.43 -3.92 -1.68
CA ILE A 104 4.33 -4.88 -2.79
C ILE A 104 5.12 -4.36 -4.00
N TRP A 105 5.00 -3.07 -4.33
CA TRP A 105 5.81 -2.47 -5.41
C TRP A 105 7.30 -2.52 -5.10
N ALA A 106 7.72 -2.25 -3.86
CA ALA A 106 9.11 -2.36 -3.47
C ALA A 106 9.62 -3.79 -3.65
N HIS A 107 8.83 -4.78 -3.23
CA HIS A 107 9.17 -6.20 -3.40
C HIS A 107 9.32 -6.61 -4.87
N LEU A 108 8.41 -6.16 -5.74
CA LEU A 108 8.46 -6.46 -7.17
C LEU A 108 9.65 -5.79 -7.86
N ALA A 109 9.93 -4.53 -7.53
CA ALA A 109 11.09 -3.82 -8.05
C ALA A 109 12.41 -4.48 -7.61
N ASP A 110 12.53 -4.83 -6.33
CA ASP A 110 13.68 -5.55 -5.77
C ASP A 110 13.82 -6.97 -6.36
N SER A 111 12.73 -7.55 -6.86
CA SER A 111 12.72 -8.84 -7.58
C SER A 111 13.00 -8.72 -9.08
N GLY A 112 13.27 -7.51 -9.58
CA GLY A 112 13.68 -7.26 -10.97
C GLY A 112 12.54 -7.02 -11.97
N VAL A 113 11.31 -6.73 -11.52
CA VAL A 113 10.22 -6.33 -12.43
C VAL A 113 10.57 -5.01 -13.11
N PRO A 114 10.58 -4.94 -14.47
CA PRO A 114 10.82 -3.70 -15.18
C PRO A 114 9.68 -2.69 -14.95
N LEU A 115 10.01 -1.47 -14.54
CA LEU A 115 9.03 -0.43 -14.19
C LEU A 115 8.75 0.57 -15.32
N SER A 116 9.60 0.61 -16.36
CA SER A 116 9.51 1.59 -17.44
C SER A 116 8.36 1.34 -18.42
N ASP A 117 7.80 0.13 -18.45
CA ASP A 117 6.60 -0.22 -19.22
C ASP A 117 5.42 -0.35 -18.24
N TYR A 118 4.66 0.74 -18.06
CA TYR A 118 3.61 0.76 -17.03
C TYR A 118 2.52 -0.29 -17.22
N PRO A 119 1.98 -0.53 -18.45
CA PRO A 119 1.06 -1.64 -18.66
C PRO A 119 1.63 -2.98 -18.18
N ARG A 120 2.86 -3.32 -18.57
CA ARG A 120 3.50 -4.58 -18.15
C ARG A 120 3.79 -4.63 -16.65
N ALA A 121 4.20 -3.52 -16.06
CA ALA A 121 4.43 -3.44 -14.63
C ALA A 121 3.13 -3.62 -13.83
N LEU A 122 2.04 -2.97 -14.25
CA LEU A 122 0.72 -3.11 -13.64
C LEU A 122 0.19 -4.54 -13.79
N GLU A 123 0.34 -5.15 -14.98
CA GLU A 123 0.05 -6.57 -15.19
C GLU A 123 0.83 -7.42 -14.18
N ALA A 124 2.14 -7.22 -14.03
CA ALA A 124 2.97 -7.97 -13.10
C ALA A 124 2.56 -7.78 -11.63
N PHE A 125 2.11 -6.58 -11.24
CA PHE A 125 1.58 -6.31 -9.91
C PHE A 125 0.33 -7.13 -9.62
N PHE A 126 -0.67 -7.07 -10.50
CA PHE A 126 -1.92 -7.81 -10.32
C PHE A 126 -1.70 -9.31 -10.45
N GLU A 127 -0.90 -9.74 -11.41
CA GLU A 127 -0.54 -11.14 -11.61
C GLU A 127 0.15 -11.73 -10.37
N TRP A 128 1.07 -10.99 -9.74
CA TRP A 128 1.73 -11.45 -8.52
C TRP A 128 0.72 -11.66 -7.38
N ILE A 129 -0.23 -10.74 -7.20
CA ILE A 129 -1.29 -10.87 -6.21
C ILE A 129 -2.12 -12.14 -6.48
N VAL A 130 -2.55 -12.34 -7.73
CA VAL A 130 -3.38 -13.48 -8.14
C VAL A 130 -2.62 -14.80 -7.98
N LYS A 131 -1.38 -14.89 -8.50
CA LYS A 131 -0.55 -16.10 -8.44
C LYS A 131 -0.21 -16.52 -7.02
N THR A 132 -0.01 -15.55 -6.12
CA THR A 132 0.36 -15.82 -4.73
C THR A 132 -0.84 -15.91 -3.79
N GLY A 133 -2.00 -15.41 -4.20
CA GLY A 133 -3.15 -15.21 -3.31
C GLY A 133 -2.84 -14.32 -2.12
N LEU A 134 -1.81 -13.45 -2.20
CA LEU A 134 -1.20 -12.74 -1.06
C LEU A 134 -0.73 -13.63 0.10
N ASP A 135 -0.55 -14.93 -0.15
CA ASP A 135 -0.04 -15.89 0.82
C ASP A 135 1.48 -15.95 0.83
N LYS A 136 2.20 -15.25 -0.05
CA LYS A 136 3.66 -15.18 0.03
C LYS A 136 4.11 -14.04 0.95
N ARG A 137 5.02 -14.34 1.88
CA ARG A 137 5.59 -13.34 2.77
C ARG A 137 6.37 -12.29 1.98
N ILE A 138 6.14 -11.01 2.29
CA ILE A 138 7.00 -9.90 1.90
C ILE A 138 7.76 -9.43 3.15
N ALA A 139 9.08 -9.35 3.04
CA ALA A 139 9.97 -8.81 4.06
C ALA A 139 11.21 -8.19 3.39
N PHE A 140 11.85 -7.25 4.07
CA PHE A 140 12.98 -6.49 3.57
C PHE A 140 14.13 -6.51 4.57
N THR A 141 15.37 -6.53 4.06
CA THR A 141 16.58 -6.66 4.88
C THR A 141 17.33 -5.33 5.09
N ASP A 142 16.72 -4.21 4.72
CA ASP A 142 17.30 -2.88 4.79
C ASP A 142 17.78 -2.48 6.19
N TYR A 143 17.00 -2.83 7.21
CA TYR A 143 17.25 -2.41 8.59
C TYR A 143 17.37 -3.59 9.57
N THR A 144 16.96 -4.79 9.16
CA THR A 144 16.99 -6.00 9.98
C THR A 144 17.44 -7.19 9.13
N PRO A 145 18.44 -7.98 9.55
CA PRO A 145 18.87 -9.15 8.79
C PRO A 145 17.81 -10.25 8.81
N ALA A 146 17.77 -11.08 7.76
CA ALA A 146 16.76 -12.12 7.61
C ALA A 146 16.79 -13.18 8.73
N SER A 147 17.92 -13.35 9.42
CA SER A 147 18.06 -14.22 10.59
C SER A 147 17.15 -13.82 11.75
N ASP A 148 16.79 -12.54 11.82
CA ASP A 148 16.08 -11.93 12.95
C ASP A 148 14.58 -11.75 12.63
N PHE A 149 14.12 -12.26 11.48
CA PHE A 149 12.71 -12.22 11.13
C PHE A 149 11.90 -13.17 12.01
N PRO A 150 10.71 -12.76 12.49
CA PRO A 150 9.86 -13.64 13.27
C PRO A 150 9.40 -14.82 12.42
N LYS A 151 9.07 -15.95 13.07
CA LYS A 151 8.41 -17.06 12.37
C LYS A 151 7.10 -16.58 11.73
N ARG A 152 6.71 -17.24 10.64
CA ARG A 152 5.41 -16.99 10.01
C ARG A 152 4.27 -17.34 10.96
N GLY A 153 3.40 -16.35 11.21
CA GLY A 153 2.17 -16.52 11.98
C GLY A 153 1.03 -17.08 11.14
N SER A 154 -0.17 -17.08 11.72
CA SER A 154 -1.41 -17.55 11.07
C SER A 154 -2.19 -16.46 10.33
N ALA A 155 -1.63 -15.25 10.23
CA ALA A 155 -2.28 -14.15 9.53
C ALA A 155 -2.42 -14.49 8.03
N PRO A 156 -3.58 -14.22 7.40
CA PRO A 156 -3.82 -14.52 5.99
C PRO A 156 -2.89 -13.80 5.01
N ILE A 157 -2.39 -12.62 5.39
CA ILE A 157 -1.43 -11.83 4.64
C ILE A 157 -0.23 -11.55 5.54
N ASP A 158 0.98 -11.71 5.03
CA ASP A 158 2.22 -11.57 5.79
C ASP A 158 3.17 -10.57 5.12
N ILE A 159 3.00 -9.29 5.42
CA ILE A 159 3.86 -8.21 4.91
C ILE A 159 4.49 -7.51 6.11
N LEU A 160 5.77 -7.78 6.34
CA LEU A 160 6.50 -7.24 7.48
C LEU A 160 6.89 -5.78 7.20
N ASP A 161 6.71 -4.93 8.21
CA ASP A 161 7.21 -3.57 8.20
C ASP A 161 8.75 -3.59 8.10
N PRO A 162 9.36 -2.86 7.14
CA PRO A 162 10.81 -2.89 6.94
C PRO A 162 11.60 -2.37 8.15
N VAL A 163 10.99 -1.54 9.02
CA VAL A 163 11.63 -0.95 10.21
C VAL A 163 11.42 -1.80 11.46
N ASN A 164 10.25 -2.44 11.57
CA ASN A 164 9.90 -3.28 12.71
C ASN A 164 9.35 -4.61 12.21
N THR A 165 10.22 -5.61 12.08
CA THR A 165 9.87 -6.92 11.52
C THR A 165 8.85 -7.71 12.34
N GLU A 166 8.61 -7.34 13.60
CA GLU A 166 7.53 -7.90 14.43
C GLU A 166 6.14 -7.33 14.06
N ASN A 167 6.11 -6.20 13.35
CA ASN A 167 4.88 -5.55 12.89
C ASN A 167 4.49 -6.05 11.50
N ASN A 168 3.53 -6.96 11.43
CA ASN A 168 2.86 -7.28 10.17
C ASN A 168 1.89 -6.14 9.80
N VAL A 169 2.19 -5.42 8.72
CA VAL A 169 1.42 -4.27 8.21
C VAL A 169 -0.02 -4.67 7.83
N ALA A 170 -0.24 -5.94 7.53
CA ALA A 170 -1.52 -6.51 7.13
C ALA A 170 -2.22 -7.29 8.25
N ILE A 171 -1.80 -7.16 9.53
CA ILE A 171 -2.33 -7.97 10.65
C ILE A 171 -3.85 -7.88 10.85
N ARG A 172 -4.49 -6.80 10.37
CA ARG A 172 -5.94 -6.57 10.48
C ARG A 172 -6.77 -7.16 9.34
N TYR A 173 -6.13 -7.78 8.35
CA TYR A 173 -6.82 -8.44 7.24
C TYR A 173 -7.11 -9.89 7.62
N ASP A 174 -8.39 -10.26 7.58
CA ASP A 174 -8.81 -11.65 7.62
C ASP A 174 -8.80 -12.27 6.20
N SER A 175 -9.17 -13.53 6.10
CA SER A 175 -9.19 -14.23 4.81
C SER A 175 -10.16 -13.59 3.83
N VAL A 176 -11.31 -13.09 4.31
CA VAL A 176 -12.30 -12.40 3.48
C VAL A 176 -11.72 -11.11 2.91
N GLY A 177 -11.07 -10.29 3.74
CA GLY A 177 -10.40 -9.07 3.32
C GLY A 177 -9.27 -9.32 2.33
N ARG A 178 -8.51 -10.41 2.52
CA ARG A 178 -7.50 -10.87 1.54
C ARG A 178 -8.15 -11.27 0.22
N ASP A 179 -9.16 -12.11 0.26
CA ASP A 179 -9.82 -12.67 -0.93
C ASP A 179 -10.44 -11.55 -1.77
N LYS A 180 -11.06 -10.54 -1.13
CA LYS A 180 -11.51 -9.32 -1.81
C LYS A 180 -10.39 -8.63 -2.62
N ILE A 181 -9.19 -8.51 -2.06
CA ILE A 181 -8.04 -7.91 -2.76
C ILE A 181 -7.62 -8.78 -3.95
N VAL A 182 -7.58 -10.10 -3.76
CA VAL A 182 -7.22 -11.06 -4.80
C VAL A 182 -8.22 -11.03 -5.96
N ASP A 183 -9.51 -11.03 -5.67
CA ASP A 183 -10.59 -10.97 -6.68
C ASP A 183 -10.57 -9.65 -7.46
N ALA A 184 -10.34 -8.54 -6.76
CA ALA A 184 -10.19 -7.24 -7.40
C ALA A 184 -8.95 -7.18 -8.31
N ALA A 185 -7.83 -7.76 -7.87
CA ALA A 185 -6.61 -7.85 -8.67
C ALA A 185 -6.80 -8.78 -9.88
N ALA A 186 -7.51 -9.90 -9.74
CA ALA A 186 -7.87 -10.78 -10.85
C ALA A 186 -8.66 -10.04 -11.92
N SER A 187 -9.70 -9.31 -11.51
CA SER A 187 -10.51 -8.49 -12.42
C SER A 187 -9.66 -7.45 -13.17
N ALA A 188 -8.74 -6.78 -12.46
CA ALA A 188 -7.85 -5.80 -13.08
C ALA A 188 -6.83 -6.44 -14.05
N TYR A 189 -6.31 -7.61 -13.68
CA TYR A 189 -5.38 -8.37 -14.53
C TYR A 189 -6.05 -8.85 -15.83
N ASP A 190 -7.27 -9.38 -15.73
CA ASP A 190 -8.06 -9.80 -16.88
C ASP A 190 -8.38 -8.60 -17.79
N ALA A 191 -8.79 -7.46 -17.22
CA ALA A 191 -9.07 -6.24 -17.98
C ALA A 191 -7.83 -5.70 -18.72
N LEU A 192 -6.65 -5.72 -18.11
CA LEU A 192 -5.40 -5.31 -18.77
C LEU A 192 -5.00 -6.30 -19.88
N THR A 193 -5.16 -7.60 -19.62
CA THR A 193 -4.87 -8.65 -20.61
C THR A 193 -5.78 -8.50 -21.83
N ASP A 194 -7.08 -8.28 -21.61
CA ASP A 194 -8.06 -8.01 -22.64
C ASP A 194 -7.74 -6.73 -23.42
N ALA A 195 -7.36 -5.65 -22.72
CA ALA A 195 -6.98 -4.39 -23.36
C ALA A 195 -5.76 -4.56 -24.27
N ARG A 196 -4.77 -5.35 -23.84
CA ARG A 196 -3.55 -5.63 -24.62
C ARG A 196 -3.83 -6.39 -25.91
N PHE A 197 -4.79 -7.32 -25.89
CA PHE A 197 -5.16 -8.12 -27.06
C PHE A 197 -6.40 -7.62 -27.81
N ALA A 198 -6.92 -6.45 -27.42
CA ALA A 198 -8.10 -5.87 -28.03
C ALA A 198 -7.88 -5.58 -29.52
N THR A 199 -8.85 -5.95 -30.34
CA THR A 199 -8.83 -5.72 -31.80
C THR A 199 -9.31 -4.32 -32.20
N THR A 200 -9.81 -3.53 -31.25
CA THR A 200 -10.29 -2.16 -31.47
C THR A 200 -9.83 -1.23 -30.36
N LYS A 201 -9.62 0.06 -30.69
CA LYS A 201 -9.29 1.09 -29.69
C LYS A 201 -10.35 1.19 -28.59
N GLY A 202 -11.64 1.11 -28.96
CA GLY A 202 -12.74 1.17 -28.00
C GLY A 202 -12.62 0.10 -26.93
N ARG A 203 -12.45 -1.16 -27.34
CA ARG A 203 -12.30 -2.28 -26.40
C ARG A 203 -11.04 -2.17 -25.54
N ALA A 204 -9.94 -1.67 -26.09
CA ALA A 204 -8.75 -1.39 -25.30
C ALA A 204 -9.02 -0.33 -24.21
N VAL A 205 -9.73 0.75 -24.58
CA VAL A 205 -10.11 1.81 -23.64
C VAL A 205 -11.04 1.27 -22.56
N ASP A 206 -12.02 0.43 -22.91
CA ASP A 206 -12.94 -0.19 -21.94
C ASP A 206 -12.17 -0.98 -20.88
N GLY A 207 -11.20 -1.80 -21.28
CA GLY A 207 -10.34 -2.52 -20.33
C GLY A 207 -9.54 -1.58 -19.42
N TRP A 208 -8.98 -0.48 -19.95
CA TRP A 208 -8.28 0.51 -19.12
C TRP A 208 -9.19 1.29 -18.18
N GLN A 209 -10.48 1.46 -18.51
CA GLN A 209 -11.44 2.15 -17.65
C GLN A 209 -11.80 1.35 -16.38
N GLU A 210 -11.54 0.04 -16.35
CA GLU A 210 -11.64 -0.76 -15.12
C GLU A 210 -10.56 -0.36 -14.11
N ILE A 211 -9.37 0.05 -14.59
CA ILE A 211 -8.24 0.44 -13.74
C ILE A 211 -8.28 1.94 -13.43
N LEU A 212 -8.46 2.75 -14.47
CA LEU A 212 -8.29 4.20 -14.43
C LEU A 212 -9.59 4.98 -14.24
N GLY A 213 -10.73 4.32 -14.38
CA GLY A 213 -12.05 4.96 -14.28
C GLY A 213 -12.59 5.44 -15.63
N PRO A 214 -13.89 5.81 -15.68
CA PRO A 214 -14.61 6.11 -16.92
C PRO A 214 -14.14 7.41 -17.62
N THR A 215 -13.34 8.22 -16.92
CA THR A 215 -12.74 9.44 -17.46
C THR A 215 -11.54 9.16 -18.36
N PHE A 216 -10.98 7.95 -18.34
CA PHE A 216 -9.91 7.55 -19.27
C PHE A 216 -10.45 7.39 -20.69
N LYS A 217 -9.83 8.04 -21.68
CA LYS A 217 -10.29 8.07 -23.09
C LYS A 217 -9.30 7.48 -24.10
N GLY A 218 -8.17 6.94 -23.63
CA GLY A 218 -7.13 6.33 -24.45
C GLY A 218 -6.13 7.30 -25.06
#